data_AF-A0A8H3DT12-F1
#
_entry.id   AF-A0A8H3DT12-F1
#
_cell.length_a   1.000
_cell.length_b   1.000
_cell.length_c   1.000
_cell.angle_alpha   90.00
_cell.angle_beta   90.00
_cell.angle_gamma   90.00
#
_symmetry.space_group_name_H-M   'P 1'
#
loop_
_entity.id
_entity.type
_entity.pdbx_description
1 polymer ?
#
loop_
_entity_poly.entity_id
_entity_poly.type
_entity_poly.pdbx_seq_one_letter_code
_entity_poly.pdbx_strand_id
1 'polypeptide(L)'
;MGSRVRFIDVGVNLTDSVFRGLHRGKRKHRDDILDVLNRARSAGVESAILTGGSLHESSEALELASQFGYYATVGCHPTRSSQFDSFKGGPAAYLDRLDQLIASHLTGKGRCVAVGECGLDYDRLHFSPVHTQQTHFRSQLSLAKKYNLPLFLHVRAAHDDFVRILKEEGFGEDGGRAVGGRGGLVHSFTGRTGEMKELVAMGFHISVNGCSMKTDQNLATTKAIPLNRLMVETDAPWCSMTSAHSSRAHIDTLPSNLRALYFPPSCQPDKFVEGRVVKGRNEPCAVGGIAWVVASLKNCELIDVSRAAWNNTVEMYDLHELMDDEYRRDIAARDAPNDKPVETNGVVVGGTVEGKEEAAEVDPKEKKIRALKKKLQAIEQLKARKDKGDKLEATQLQKILSEADLLKQLESLEQS
;
A
#
# COMPACT_ATOMS: atom_id res chain seq x y z
N MET A 1 27.61 8.30 -2.29
CA MET A 1 26.39 8.89 -2.91
C MET A 1 25.27 8.80 -1.89
N GLY A 2 24.61 9.92 -1.58
CA GLY A 2 23.51 9.96 -0.62
C GLY A 2 22.24 9.31 -1.20
N SER A 3 21.38 8.78 -0.33
CA SER A 3 20.09 8.21 -0.71
C SER A 3 19.19 9.22 -1.40
N ARG A 4 18.50 8.81 -2.47
CA ARG A 4 17.61 9.68 -3.26
C ARG A 4 16.14 9.28 -3.11
N VAL A 5 15.26 10.28 -3.07
CA VAL A 5 13.81 10.04 -3.09
C VAL A 5 13.42 9.56 -4.49
N ARG A 6 12.83 8.37 -4.55
CA ARG A 6 12.37 7.71 -5.77
C ARG A 6 11.13 6.86 -5.51
N PHE A 7 10.34 6.62 -6.55
CA PHE A 7 9.08 5.91 -6.45
C PHE A 7 8.85 4.96 -7.61
N ILE A 8 8.13 3.88 -7.30
CA ILE A 8 7.39 3.09 -8.27
C ILE A 8 5.92 3.36 -7.98
N ASP A 9 5.17 3.87 -8.95
CA ASP A 9 3.72 4.00 -8.82
C ASP A 9 3.08 2.63 -9.08
N VAL A 10 2.66 1.93 -8.03
CA VAL A 10 2.20 0.53 -8.16
C VAL A 10 0.80 0.39 -8.76
N GLY A 11 0.09 1.48 -9.00
CA GLY A 11 -1.25 1.46 -9.57
C GLY A 11 -1.55 2.73 -10.34
N VAL A 12 -1.42 2.66 -11.67
CA VAL A 12 -1.77 3.75 -12.59
C VAL A 12 -2.54 3.21 -13.79
N ASN A 13 -3.64 3.88 -14.13
CA ASN A 13 -4.54 3.51 -15.23
C ASN A 13 -4.17 4.27 -16.51
N LEU A 14 -2.92 4.13 -16.99
CA LEU A 14 -2.39 4.87 -18.15
C LEU A 14 -3.11 4.56 -19.48
N THR A 15 -3.89 3.48 -19.51
CA THR A 15 -4.82 3.14 -20.61
C THR A 15 -6.04 4.07 -20.66
N ASP A 16 -6.33 4.82 -19.60
CA ASP A 16 -7.46 5.73 -19.58
C ASP A 16 -7.33 6.83 -20.66
N SER A 17 -8.39 6.95 -21.44
CA SER A 17 -8.51 7.86 -22.56
C SER A 17 -8.25 9.34 -22.22
N VAL A 18 -8.36 9.76 -20.95
CA VAL A 18 -8.05 11.13 -20.52
C VAL A 18 -6.57 11.49 -20.64
N PHE A 19 -5.66 10.51 -20.63
CA PHE A 19 -4.24 10.73 -20.93
C PHE A 19 -3.98 10.93 -22.43
N ARG A 20 -4.93 10.54 -23.28
CA ARG A 20 -4.95 10.76 -24.73
C ARG A 20 -5.81 11.97 -25.15
N GLY A 21 -6.25 12.76 -24.14
CA GLY A 21 -7.06 13.96 -24.31
C GLY A 21 -8.53 13.73 -24.62
N LEU A 22 -9.03 12.51 -24.44
CA LEU A 22 -10.44 12.16 -24.60
C LEU A 22 -11.13 12.17 -23.23
N HIS A 23 -12.06 13.10 -23.02
CA HIS A 23 -12.83 13.20 -21.78
C HIS A 23 -14.28 12.87 -22.09
N ARG A 24 -14.81 11.78 -21.51
CA ARG A 24 -16.18 11.28 -21.76
C ARG A 24 -16.48 11.13 -23.26
N GLY A 25 -15.54 10.54 -24.00
CA GLY A 25 -15.64 10.29 -25.45
C GLY A 25 -15.43 11.52 -26.34
N LYS A 26 -15.14 12.70 -25.79
CA LYS A 26 -14.89 13.92 -26.57
C LYS A 26 -13.43 14.34 -26.48
N ARG A 27 -12.79 14.62 -27.62
CA ARG A 27 -11.44 15.20 -27.65
C ARG A 27 -11.47 16.62 -27.11
N LYS A 28 -10.77 16.85 -26.00
CA LYS A 28 -10.64 18.15 -25.32
C LYS A 28 -9.27 18.78 -25.56
N HIS A 29 -8.25 17.94 -25.66
CA HIS A 29 -6.90 18.36 -26.00
C HIS A 29 -6.19 17.28 -26.81
N ARG A 30 -4.99 17.60 -27.27
CA ARG A 30 -4.10 16.63 -27.91
C ARG A 30 -3.68 15.56 -26.90
N ASP A 31 -3.20 14.44 -27.41
CA ASP A 31 -2.50 13.45 -26.59
C ASP A 31 -1.28 14.08 -25.92
N ASP A 32 -1.19 13.96 -24.60
CA ASP A 32 -0.11 14.51 -23.78
C ASP A 32 0.51 13.47 -22.84
N ILE A 33 0.35 12.18 -23.14
CA ILE A 33 0.87 11.10 -22.30
C ILE A 33 2.39 11.24 -22.05
N LEU A 34 3.17 11.65 -23.05
CA LEU A 34 4.61 11.87 -22.89
C LEU A 34 4.91 13.02 -21.91
N ASP A 35 4.10 14.07 -21.90
CA ASP A 35 4.22 15.18 -20.95
C ASP A 35 3.90 14.70 -19.52
N VAL A 36 2.89 13.82 -19.37
CA VAL A 36 2.55 13.16 -18.10
C VAL A 36 3.73 12.35 -17.58
N LEU A 37 4.35 11.51 -18.43
CA LEU A 37 5.49 10.68 -18.05
C LEU A 37 6.73 11.53 -17.70
N ASN A 38 6.97 12.62 -18.42
CA ASN A 38 8.07 13.54 -18.12
C ASN A 38 7.89 14.24 -16.76
N ARG A 39 6.66 14.65 -16.41
CA ARG A 39 6.34 15.18 -15.08
C ARG A 39 6.53 14.12 -13.99
N ALA A 40 6.08 12.89 -14.23
CA ALA A 40 6.29 11.77 -13.31
C ALA A 40 7.79 11.53 -13.04
N ARG A 41 8.61 11.44 -14.09
CA ARG A 41 10.06 11.26 -13.96
C ARG A 41 10.71 12.41 -13.19
N SER A 42 10.31 13.65 -13.49
CA SER A 42 10.81 14.83 -12.78
C SER A 42 10.49 14.76 -11.27
N ALA A 43 9.33 14.21 -10.92
CA ALA A 43 8.89 13.98 -9.55
C ALA A 43 9.52 12.77 -8.84
N GLY A 44 10.48 12.09 -9.48
CA GLY A 44 11.16 10.92 -8.91
C GLY A 44 10.43 9.59 -9.14
N VAL A 45 9.43 9.54 -10.03
CA VAL A 45 8.83 8.27 -10.46
C VAL A 45 9.74 7.61 -11.49
N GLU A 46 10.42 6.54 -11.09
CA GLU A 46 11.36 5.84 -11.97
C GLU A 46 10.69 4.69 -12.74
N SER A 47 9.64 4.11 -12.16
CA SER A 47 8.85 3.05 -12.80
C SER A 47 7.38 3.11 -12.36
N ALA A 48 6.54 2.31 -13.01
CA ALA A 48 5.13 2.15 -12.68
C ALA A 48 4.63 0.74 -13.01
N ILE A 49 3.49 0.37 -12.43
CA ILE A 49 2.72 -0.83 -12.78
C ILE A 49 1.37 -0.36 -13.35
N LEU A 50 1.11 -0.71 -14.60
CA LEU A 50 -0.09 -0.33 -15.33
C LEU A 50 -1.21 -1.33 -15.02
N THR A 51 -2.35 -0.83 -14.56
CA THR A 51 -3.45 -1.68 -14.11
C THR A 51 -4.26 -2.22 -15.30
N GLY A 52 -4.36 -3.54 -15.41
CA GLY A 52 -5.29 -4.23 -16.30
C GLY A 52 -6.58 -4.62 -15.56
N GLY A 53 -7.73 -4.08 -15.97
CA GLY A 53 -9.03 -4.34 -15.34
C GLY A 53 -9.96 -5.31 -16.10
N SER A 54 -9.54 -5.76 -17.28
CA SER A 54 -10.23 -6.73 -18.13
C SER A 54 -9.25 -7.33 -19.14
N LEU A 55 -9.64 -8.37 -19.88
CA LEU A 55 -8.78 -8.95 -20.93
C LEU A 55 -8.31 -7.90 -21.96
N HIS A 56 -9.20 -7.00 -22.38
CA HIS A 56 -8.88 -5.94 -23.32
C HIS A 56 -7.94 -4.90 -22.70
N GLU A 57 -8.31 -4.34 -21.54
CA GLU A 57 -7.49 -3.33 -20.86
C GLU A 57 -6.12 -3.89 -20.43
N SER A 58 -6.04 -5.18 -20.08
CA SER A 58 -4.78 -5.87 -19.76
C SER A 58 -3.86 -5.95 -20.98
N SER A 59 -4.42 -6.20 -22.17
CA SER A 59 -3.63 -6.23 -23.42
C SER A 59 -3.06 -4.83 -23.73
N GLU A 60 -3.90 -3.78 -23.61
CA GLU A 60 -3.45 -2.40 -23.79
C GLU A 60 -2.41 -1.98 -22.74
N ALA A 61 -2.60 -2.40 -21.48
CA ALA A 61 -1.65 -2.12 -20.41
C ALA A 61 -0.28 -2.74 -20.68
N LEU A 62 -0.23 -4.00 -21.16
CA LEU A 62 1.02 -4.66 -21.55
C LEU A 62 1.71 -3.96 -22.73
N GLU A 63 0.95 -3.54 -23.74
CA GLU A 63 1.49 -2.78 -24.87
C GLU A 63 2.12 -1.45 -24.43
N LEU A 64 1.40 -0.67 -23.62
CA LEU A 64 1.92 0.59 -23.08
C LEU A 64 3.11 0.38 -22.13
N ALA A 65 3.06 -0.68 -21.32
CA ALA A 65 4.15 -1.03 -20.43
C ALA A 65 5.42 -1.37 -21.23
N SER A 66 5.29 -2.11 -22.33
CA SER A 66 6.41 -2.40 -23.23
C SER A 66 6.95 -1.14 -23.89
N GLN A 67 6.07 -0.24 -24.34
CA GLN A 67 6.43 1.03 -24.98
C GLN A 67 7.21 1.95 -24.04
N PHE A 68 6.82 2.04 -22.76
CA PHE A 68 7.37 3.00 -21.81
C PHE A 68 8.36 2.40 -20.82
N GLY A 69 8.62 1.10 -20.88
CA GLY A 69 9.53 0.42 -19.95
C GLY A 69 8.97 0.27 -18.54
N TYR A 70 7.64 0.06 -18.45
CA TYR A 70 6.92 -0.22 -17.21
C TYR A 70 6.54 -1.70 -17.11
N TYR A 71 5.75 -2.03 -16.10
CA TYR A 71 5.14 -3.35 -15.90
C TYR A 71 3.63 -3.24 -16.01
N ALA A 72 2.94 -4.37 -16.10
CA ALA A 72 1.48 -4.38 -16.07
C ALA A 72 0.95 -5.54 -15.23
N THR A 73 -0.33 -5.43 -14.86
CA THR A 73 -1.11 -6.52 -14.29
C THR A 73 -2.02 -7.12 -15.37
N VAL A 74 -2.36 -8.40 -15.22
CA VAL A 74 -3.36 -9.06 -16.09
C VAL A 74 -4.46 -9.67 -15.23
N GLY A 75 -5.70 -9.28 -15.50
CA GLY A 75 -6.84 -9.73 -14.72
C GLY A 75 -8.16 -9.14 -15.19
N CYS A 76 -9.19 -9.33 -14.36
CA CYS A 76 -10.54 -8.88 -14.58
C CYS A 76 -11.14 -8.39 -13.26
N HIS A 77 -11.38 -7.09 -13.23
CA HIS A 77 -11.87 -6.33 -12.08
C HIS A 77 -13.29 -6.79 -11.67
N PRO A 78 -13.69 -6.71 -10.39
CA PRO A 78 -15.05 -7.04 -9.94
C PRO A 78 -16.17 -6.41 -10.78
N THR A 79 -16.01 -5.15 -11.21
CA THR A 79 -17.03 -4.47 -12.04
C THR A 79 -17.07 -4.95 -13.49
N ARG A 80 -16.10 -5.77 -13.91
CA ARG A 80 -16.02 -6.37 -15.23
C ARG A 80 -16.27 -7.87 -15.19
N SER A 81 -16.50 -8.49 -14.03
CA SER A 81 -16.61 -9.95 -13.92
C SER A 81 -17.73 -10.56 -14.77
N SER A 82 -18.82 -9.83 -15.04
CA SER A 82 -19.87 -10.26 -15.99
C SER A 82 -19.36 -10.50 -17.42
N GLN A 83 -18.16 -10.00 -17.77
CA GLN A 83 -17.51 -10.30 -19.05
C GLN A 83 -17.14 -11.78 -19.20
N PHE A 84 -16.86 -12.50 -18.12
CA PHE A 84 -16.63 -13.95 -18.18
C PHE A 84 -17.87 -14.67 -18.71
N ASP A 85 -19.04 -14.35 -18.14
CA ASP A 85 -20.31 -15.01 -18.46
C ASP A 85 -20.79 -14.67 -19.87
N SER A 86 -20.55 -13.44 -20.31
CA SER A 86 -20.91 -12.95 -21.65
C SER A 86 -19.87 -13.22 -22.73
N PHE A 87 -18.71 -13.79 -22.37
CA PHE A 87 -17.65 -14.07 -23.33
C PHE A 87 -18.05 -15.17 -24.31
N LYS A 88 -17.63 -15.04 -25.57
CA LYS A 88 -17.82 -16.09 -26.57
C LYS A 88 -17.03 -17.34 -26.17
N GLY A 89 -17.73 -18.44 -25.89
CA GLY A 89 -17.14 -19.67 -25.35
C GLY A 89 -17.27 -19.82 -23.83
N GLY A 90 -17.91 -18.85 -23.17
CA GLY A 90 -18.21 -18.87 -21.74
C GLY A 90 -17.02 -18.55 -20.82
N PRO A 91 -17.22 -18.65 -19.49
CA PRO A 91 -16.21 -18.27 -18.50
C PRO A 91 -14.86 -18.97 -18.63
N ALA A 92 -14.87 -20.26 -18.96
CA ALA A 92 -13.64 -21.03 -19.13
C ALA A 92 -12.77 -20.49 -20.28
N ALA A 93 -13.41 -20.08 -21.39
CA ALA A 93 -12.70 -19.47 -22.52
C ALA A 93 -12.13 -18.09 -22.17
N TYR A 94 -12.81 -17.29 -21.35
CA TYR A 94 -12.27 -16.00 -20.89
C TYR A 94 -11.05 -16.21 -19.98
N LEU A 95 -11.13 -17.16 -19.04
CA LEU A 95 -10.02 -17.50 -18.15
C LEU A 95 -8.80 -18.02 -18.95
N ASP A 96 -9.02 -18.86 -19.96
CA ASP A 96 -7.99 -19.36 -20.87
C ASP A 96 -7.31 -18.22 -21.66
N ARG A 97 -8.05 -17.16 -22.03
CA ARG A 97 -7.44 -15.97 -22.65
C ARG A 97 -6.56 -15.18 -21.69
N LEU A 98 -6.98 -15.02 -20.44
CA LEU A 98 -6.12 -14.39 -19.41
C LEU A 98 -4.86 -15.23 -19.18
N ASP A 99 -5.00 -16.56 -19.10
CA ASP A 99 -3.92 -17.52 -18.96
C ASP A 99 -2.88 -17.39 -20.09
N GLN A 100 -3.33 -17.41 -21.35
CA GLN A 100 -2.48 -17.21 -22.53
C GLN A 100 -1.78 -15.85 -22.52
N LEU A 101 -2.49 -14.79 -22.11
CA LEU A 101 -1.94 -13.45 -22.07
C LEU A 101 -0.83 -13.33 -21.01
N ILE A 102 -1.04 -13.90 -19.82
CA ILE A 102 0.00 -13.98 -18.78
C ILE A 102 1.20 -14.78 -19.29
N ALA A 103 0.97 -15.99 -19.82
CA ALA A 103 2.03 -16.89 -20.28
C ALA A 103 2.96 -16.22 -21.31
N SER A 104 2.39 -15.43 -22.23
CA SER A 104 3.12 -14.75 -23.29
C SER A 104 3.89 -13.51 -22.82
N HIS A 105 3.65 -13.02 -21.60
CA HIS A 105 4.22 -11.79 -21.08
C HIS A 105 4.94 -11.95 -19.72
N LEU A 106 5.43 -13.15 -19.37
CA LEU A 106 6.14 -13.37 -18.10
C LEU A 106 7.55 -12.72 -18.05
N THR A 107 8.14 -12.41 -19.21
CA THR A 107 9.52 -11.95 -19.32
C THR A 107 9.65 -10.79 -20.31
N GLY A 108 10.77 -10.06 -20.24
CA GLY A 108 11.05 -8.95 -21.14
C GLY A 108 10.47 -7.62 -20.67
N LYS A 109 10.56 -6.60 -21.54
CA LYS A 109 10.04 -5.26 -21.28
C LYS A 109 8.51 -5.28 -21.33
N GLY A 110 7.85 -4.58 -20.41
CA GLY A 110 6.39 -4.59 -20.37
C GLY A 110 5.78 -5.87 -19.84
N ARG A 111 6.53 -6.68 -19.07
CA ARG A 111 6.05 -7.97 -18.57
C ARG A 111 4.89 -7.83 -17.58
N CYS A 112 4.05 -8.85 -17.56
CA CYS A 112 3.06 -9.09 -16.52
C CYS A 112 3.78 -9.45 -15.22
N VAL A 113 3.54 -8.68 -14.16
CA VAL A 113 4.15 -8.89 -12.84
C VAL A 113 3.15 -9.29 -11.77
N ALA A 114 1.86 -9.26 -12.06
CA ALA A 114 0.82 -9.63 -11.11
C ALA A 114 -0.46 -10.10 -11.80
N VAL A 115 -1.19 -11.00 -11.13
CA VAL A 115 -2.57 -11.33 -11.49
C VAL A 115 -3.51 -10.34 -10.82
N GLY A 116 -4.27 -9.62 -11.61
CA GLY A 116 -5.17 -8.57 -11.18
C GLY A 116 -5.26 -7.44 -12.21
N GLU A 117 -6.07 -6.42 -12.00
CA GLU A 117 -6.86 -6.15 -10.81
C GLU A 117 -8.02 -7.14 -10.66
N CYS A 118 -8.10 -7.85 -9.54
CA CYS A 118 -9.18 -8.79 -9.25
C CYS A 118 -9.57 -8.72 -7.77
N GLY A 119 -10.81 -9.10 -7.43
CA GLY A 119 -11.31 -9.02 -6.06
C GLY A 119 -12.80 -8.72 -6.01
N LEU A 120 -13.26 -7.94 -5.03
CA LEU A 120 -14.68 -7.66 -4.77
C LEU A 120 -14.96 -6.16 -4.58
N ASP A 121 -15.99 -5.64 -5.24
CA ASP A 121 -16.51 -4.27 -5.04
C ASP A 121 -18.03 -4.31 -4.86
N TYR A 122 -18.48 -4.26 -3.60
CA TYR A 122 -19.90 -4.29 -3.24
C TYR A 122 -20.56 -2.90 -3.31
N ASP A 123 -19.81 -1.82 -3.54
CA ASP A 123 -20.37 -0.51 -3.87
C ASP A 123 -20.73 -0.38 -5.36
N ARG A 124 -20.47 -1.42 -6.16
CA ARG A 124 -20.59 -1.41 -7.63
C ARG A 124 -21.38 -2.60 -8.19
N LEU A 125 -22.32 -3.12 -7.41
CA LEU A 125 -23.15 -4.29 -7.80
C LEU A 125 -24.02 -4.08 -9.05
N HIS A 126 -24.26 -2.83 -9.47
CA HIS A 126 -24.94 -2.52 -10.72
C HIS A 126 -24.12 -2.87 -11.97
N PHE A 127 -22.80 -3.07 -11.85
CA PHE A 127 -21.95 -3.54 -12.94
C PHE A 127 -21.81 -5.07 -12.98
N SER A 128 -21.75 -5.70 -11.81
CA SER A 128 -21.57 -7.15 -11.67
C SER A 128 -22.12 -7.61 -10.31
N PRO A 129 -23.03 -8.60 -10.27
CA PRO A 129 -23.65 -9.04 -9.02
C PRO A 129 -22.66 -9.82 -8.14
N VAL A 130 -22.94 -9.87 -6.84
CA VAL A 130 -22.08 -10.50 -5.82
C VAL A 130 -21.61 -11.90 -6.24
N HIS A 131 -22.53 -12.76 -6.66
CA HIS A 131 -22.20 -14.14 -7.02
C HIS A 131 -21.21 -14.21 -8.19
N THR A 132 -21.39 -13.39 -9.24
CA THR A 132 -20.48 -13.31 -10.38
C THR A 132 -19.10 -12.80 -9.97
N GLN A 133 -19.04 -11.78 -9.09
CA GLN A 133 -17.76 -11.30 -8.56
C GLN A 133 -17.02 -12.38 -7.76
N GLN A 134 -17.69 -13.06 -6.82
CA GLN A 134 -17.06 -14.10 -5.99
C GLN A 134 -16.57 -15.28 -6.84
N THR A 135 -17.38 -15.75 -7.79
CA THR A 135 -17.03 -16.87 -8.67
C THR A 135 -15.78 -16.56 -9.50
N HIS A 136 -15.75 -15.40 -10.15
CA HIS A 136 -14.64 -15.03 -11.04
C HIS A 136 -13.43 -14.44 -10.30
N PHE A 137 -13.58 -14.03 -9.05
CA PHE A 137 -12.42 -13.77 -8.18
C PHE A 137 -11.67 -15.08 -7.92
N ARG A 138 -12.37 -16.15 -7.51
CA ARG A 138 -11.75 -17.48 -7.27
C ARG A 138 -11.04 -18.03 -8.49
N SER A 139 -11.66 -17.95 -9.66
CA SER A 139 -11.06 -18.49 -10.88
C SER A 139 -9.71 -17.85 -11.19
N GLN A 140 -9.57 -16.54 -10.97
CA GLN A 140 -8.33 -15.81 -11.20
C GLN A 140 -7.23 -16.14 -10.18
N LEU A 141 -7.59 -16.49 -8.93
CA LEU A 141 -6.62 -16.93 -7.92
C LEU A 141 -5.85 -18.19 -8.36
N SER A 142 -6.44 -19.03 -9.22
CA SER A 142 -5.75 -20.18 -9.80
C SER A 142 -4.61 -19.79 -10.76
N LEU A 143 -4.74 -18.66 -11.47
CA LEU A 143 -3.69 -18.17 -12.38
C LEU A 143 -2.47 -17.68 -11.60
N ALA A 144 -2.69 -17.01 -10.46
CA ALA A 144 -1.60 -16.55 -9.60
C ALA A 144 -0.78 -17.74 -9.07
N LYS A 145 -1.47 -18.82 -8.64
CA LYS A 145 -0.85 -20.08 -8.21
C LYS A 145 -0.07 -20.75 -9.35
N LYS A 146 -0.66 -20.81 -10.55
CA LYS A 146 -0.05 -21.44 -11.73
C LYS A 146 1.27 -20.79 -12.14
N TYR A 147 1.33 -19.46 -12.12
CA TYR A 147 2.49 -18.69 -12.58
C TYR A 147 3.41 -18.21 -11.46
N ASN A 148 3.10 -18.55 -10.20
CA ASN A 148 3.80 -18.04 -9.02
C ASN A 148 3.93 -16.49 -9.03
N LEU A 149 2.85 -15.83 -9.44
CA LEU A 149 2.77 -14.37 -9.51
C LEU A 149 2.09 -13.81 -8.25
N PRO A 150 2.50 -12.63 -7.76
CA PRO A 150 1.75 -11.88 -6.77
C PRO A 150 0.36 -11.51 -7.27
N LEU A 151 -0.56 -11.29 -6.32
CA LEU A 151 -1.89 -10.75 -6.62
C LEU A 151 -1.90 -9.21 -6.56
N PHE A 152 -2.69 -8.58 -7.43
CA PHE A 152 -3.07 -7.16 -7.35
C PHE A 152 -4.58 -7.07 -7.06
N LEU A 153 -4.91 -6.78 -5.80
CA LEU A 153 -6.22 -7.11 -5.22
C LEU A 153 -7.08 -5.90 -4.91
N HIS A 154 -8.32 -5.93 -5.39
CA HIS A 154 -9.33 -4.92 -5.12
C HIS A 154 -10.29 -5.37 -4.01
N VAL A 155 -10.54 -4.52 -3.02
CA VAL A 155 -11.61 -4.75 -2.05
C VAL A 155 -12.33 -3.46 -1.67
N ARG A 156 -13.66 -3.48 -1.78
CA ARG A 156 -14.53 -2.38 -1.35
C ARG A 156 -15.85 -2.89 -0.80
N ALA A 157 -16.15 -2.50 0.44
CA ALA A 157 -17.36 -2.90 1.18
C ALA A 157 -17.60 -4.43 1.22
N ALA A 158 -16.54 -5.23 1.07
CA ALA A 158 -16.62 -6.68 0.85
C ALA A 158 -15.55 -7.47 1.64
N HIS A 159 -15.00 -6.89 2.71
CA HIS A 159 -13.83 -7.43 3.43
C HIS A 159 -14.02 -8.89 3.89
N ASP A 160 -15.14 -9.20 4.53
CA ASP A 160 -15.36 -10.52 5.13
C ASP A 160 -15.40 -11.64 4.08
N ASP A 161 -16.13 -11.42 2.97
CA ASP A 161 -16.16 -12.37 1.85
C ASP A 161 -14.83 -12.46 1.12
N PHE A 162 -14.15 -11.32 0.95
CA PHE A 162 -12.84 -11.26 0.31
C PHE A 162 -11.80 -12.09 1.07
N VAL A 163 -11.71 -11.90 2.39
CA VAL A 163 -10.82 -12.66 3.27
C VAL A 163 -11.21 -14.14 3.31
N ARG A 164 -12.51 -14.45 3.41
CA ARG A 164 -13.00 -15.82 3.40
C ARG A 164 -12.59 -16.55 2.12
N ILE A 165 -12.79 -15.94 0.95
CA ILE A 165 -12.39 -16.49 -0.34
C ILE A 165 -10.88 -16.74 -0.38
N LEU A 166 -10.06 -15.75 0.00
CA LEU A 166 -8.61 -15.90 0.01
C LEU A 166 -8.17 -17.07 0.91
N LYS A 167 -8.70 -17.18 2.13
CA LYS A 167 -8.39 -18.28 3.06
C LYS A 167 -8.80 -19.64 2.50
N GLU A 168 -10.01 -19.76 1.95
CA GLU A 168 -10.48 -21.00 1.31
C GLU A 168 -9.62 -21.40 0.11
N GLU A 169 -9.07 -20.42 -0.61
CA GLU A 169 -8.15 -20.64 -1.74
C GLU A 169 -6.68 -20.82 -1.30
N GLY A 170 -6.40 -20.86 0.00
CA GLY A 170 -5.07 -21.13 0.55
C GLY A 170 -4.17 -19.91 0.74
N PHE A 171 -4.68 -18.69 0.53
CA PHE A 171 -3.97 -17.43 0.82
C PHE A 171 -4.15 -17.03 2.29
N GLY A 172 -3.62 -17.85 3.20
CA GLY A 172 -3.65 -17.65 4.65
C GLY A 172 -2.50 -16.78 5.17
N GLU A 173 -1.93 -17.13 6.32
CA GLU A 173 -0.87 -16.35 7.01
C GLU A 173 0.43 -16.20 6.20
N ASP A 174 0.71 -17.13 5.29
CA ASP A 174 1.90 -17.12 4.44
C ASP A 174 1.70 -16.41 3.10
N GLY A 175 0.54 -15.77 2.87
CA GLY A 175 0.21 -15.15 1.59
C GLY A 175 0.05 -16.14 0.45
N GLY A 176 -0.23 -17.41 0.73
CA GLY A 176 -0.48 -18.43 -0.30
C GLY A 176 0.77 -19.13 -0.83
N ARG A 177 1.94 -18.96 -0.18
CA ARG A 177 3.18 -19.64 -0.57
C ARG A 177 3.02 -21.16 -0.60
N ALA A 178 2.30 -21.74 0.35
CA ALA A 178 2.01 -23.18 0.41
C ALA A 178 1.23 -23.72 -0.80
N VAL A 179 0.50 -22.86 -1.52
CA VAL A 179 -0.32 -23.23 -2.69
C VAL A 179 0.22 -22.68 -4.01
N GLY A 180 1.48 -22.22 -4.03
CA GLY A 180 2.14 -21.66 -5.22
C GLY A 180 1.83 -20.19 -5.50
N GLY A 181 1.17 -19.50 -4.57
CA GLY A 181 0.99 -18.05 -4.62
C GLY A 181 2.21 -17.30 -4.06
N ARG A 182 2.30 -16.00 -4.36
CA ARG A 182 3.41 -15.12 -3.92
C ARG A 182 2.91 -13.91 -3.11
N GLY A 183 1.88 -14.09 -2.29
CA GLY A 183 1.22 -12.98 -1.60
C GLY A 183 0.57 -12.03 -2.59
N GLY A 184 0.61 -10.73 -2.28
CA GLY A 184 0.09 -9.70 -3.15
C GLY A 184 -0.04 -8.35 -2.48
N LEU A 185 -0.61 -7.43 -3.22
CA LEU A 185 -0.92 -6.08 -2.79
C LEU A 185 -2.44 -5.90 -2.77
N VAL A 186 -2.99 -5.53 -1.61
CA VAL A 186 -4.35 -4.98 -1.55
C VAL A 186 -4.25 -3.50 -1.85
N HIS A 187 -4.62 -3.15 -3.09
CA HIS A 187 -4.37 -1.82 -3.61
C HIS A 187 -5.48 -0.84 -3.19
N SER A 188 -5.21 0.47 -3.31
CA SER A 188 -6.17 1.56 -3.10
C SER A 188 -6.93 1.43 -1.78
N PHE A 189 -6.22 1.07 -0.71
CA PHE A 189 -6.90 0.62 0.51
C PHE A 189 -7.63 1.76 1.21
N THR A 190 -8.95 1.63 1.35
CA THR A 190 -9.81 2.59 2.06
C THR A 190 -10.53 2.00 3.27
N GLY A 191 -10.19 0.76 3.65
CA GLY A 191 -10.83 0.05 4.76
C GLY A 191 -10.42 0.55 6.15
N ARG A 192 -10.94 -0.14 7.17
CA ARG A 192 -10.69 0.14 8.59
C ARG A 192 -9.35 -0.43 9.03
N THR A 193 -8.81 0.10 10.13
CA THR A 193 -7.53 -0.36 10.69
C THR A 193 -7.53 -1.85 11.06
N GLY A 194 -8.67 -2.40 11.50
CA GLY A 194 -8.79 -3.83 11.81
C GLY A 194 -8.67 -4.71 10.57
N GLU A 195 -9.36 -4.32 9.49
CA GLU A 195 -9.32 -4.99 8.18
C GLU A 195 -7.90 -4.99 7.60
N MET A 196 -7.22 -3.83 7.66
CA MET A 196 -5.82 -3.70 7.24
C MET A 196 -4.89 -4.65 8.01
N LYS A 197 -5.04 -4.72 9.33
CA LYS A 197 -4.21 -5.58 10.18
C LYS A 197 -4.41 -7.06 9.86
N GLU A 198 -5.64 -7.48 9.59
CA GLU A 198 -5.92 -8.85 9.16
C GLU A 198 -5.22 -9.18 7.84
N LEU A 199 -5.31 -8.30 6.84
CA LEU A 199 -4.65 -8.49 5.55
C LEU A 199 -3.12 -8.54 5.67
N VAL A 200 -2.54 -7.67 6.50
CA VAL A 200 -1.09 -7.69 6.80
C VAL A 200 -0.68 -8.98 7.52
N ALA A 201 -1.50 -9.48 8.45
CA ALA A 201 -1.25 -10.75 9.13
C ALA A 201 -1.35 -11.96 8.17
N MET A 202 -2.16 -11.84 7.11
CA MET A 202 -2.21 -12.79 6.00
C MET A 202 -1.04 -12.65 5.00
N GLY A 203 -0.04 -11.81 5.30
CA GLY A 203 1.14 -11.65 4.46
C GLY A 203 0.97 -10.71 3.27
N PHE A 204 -0.15 -10.00 3.15
CA PHE A 204 -0.37 -9.02 2.09
C PHE A 204 0.27 -7.67 2.39
N HIS A 205 0.65 -6.97 1.32
CA HIS A 205 1.02 -5.56 1.37
C HIS A 205 -0.21 -4.68 1.13
N ILE A 206 -0.09 -3.41 1.51
CA ILE A 206 -1.15 -2.40 1.39
C ILE A 206 -0.58 -1.19 0.65
N SER A 207 -1.23 -0.77 -0.43
CA SER A 207 -0.92 0.53 -1.04
C SER A 207 -1.90 1.59 -0.58
N VAL A 208 -1.41 2.83 -0.58
CA VAL A 208 -2.20 4.02 -0.29
C VAL A 208 -2.09 5.03 -1.42
N ASN A 209 -3.20 5.72 -1.67
CA ASN A 209 -3.32 6.83 -2.61
C ASN A 209 -4.19 7.94 -2.02
N GLY A 210 -4.57 8.94 -2.81
CA GLY A 210 -5.40 10.04 -2.28
C GLY A 210 -6.82 9.63 -1.84
N CYS A 211 -7.36 8.51 -2.31
CA CYS A 211 -8.60 7.92 -1.78
C CYS A 211 -8.42 7.32 -0.38
N SER A 212 -7.23 6.76 -0.08
CA SER A 212 -6.82 6.29 1.25
C SER A 212 -6.58 7.41 2.27
N MET A 213 -6.81 8.67 1.90
CA MET A 213 -6.49 9.84 2.72
C MET A 213 -7.60 10.90 2.74
N LYS A 214 -8.84 10.48 2.43
CA LYS A 214 -10.02 11.35 2.38
C LYS A 214 -10.52 11.77 3.76
N THR A 215 -10.53 10.85 4.71
CA THR A 215 -11.12 11.04 6.05
C THR A 215 -10.11 10.75 7.16
N ASP A 216 -10.39 11.23 8.37
CA ASP A 216 -9.54 10.98 9.55
C ASP A 216 -9.41 9.48 9.86
N GLN A 217 -10.47 8.70 9.61
CA GLN A 217 -10.42 7.24 9.72
C GLN A 217 -9.44 6.64 8.70
N ASN A 218 -9.41 7.15 7.47
CA ASN A 218 -8.45 6.67 6.48
C ASN A 218 -7.01 7.08 6.84
N LEU A 219 -6.81 8.28 7.39
CA LEU A 219 -5.49 8.71 7.88
C LEU A 219 -5.03 7.83 9.06
N ALA A 220 -5.93 7.48 9.99
CA ALA A 220 -5.63 6.57 11.10
C ALA A 220 -5.24 5.17 10.61
N THR A 221 -5.96 4.62 9.63
CA THR A 221 -5.59 3.37 8.94
C THR A 221 -4.21 3.49 8.29
N THR A 222 -3.99 4.53 7.46
CA THR A 222 -2.71 4.77 6.77
C THR A 222 -1.53 4.86 7.74
N LYS A 223 -1.72 5.58 8.85
CA LYS A 223 -0.72 5.69 9.92
C LYS A 223 -0.38 4.33 10.55
N ALA A 224 -1.32 3.40 10.61
CA ALA A 224 -1.13 2.09 11.23
C ALA A 224 -0.44 1.06 10.32
N ILE A 225 -0.36 1.28 9.00
CA ILE A 225 0.30 0.35 8.05
C ILE A 225 1.81 0.27 8.38
N PRO A 226 2.39 -0.91 8.63
CA PRO A 226 3.84 -1.05 8.82
C PRO A 226 4.62 -0.61 7.57
N LEU A 227 5.76 0.06 7.74
CA LEU A 227 6.56 0.54 6.59
C LEU A 227 7.02 -0.62 5.69
N ASN A 228 7.36 -1.78 6.25
CA ASN A 228 7.72 -3.01 5.51
C ASN A 228 6.53 -3.74 4.86
N ARG A 229 5.34 -3.12 4.87
CA ARG A 229 4.12 -3.60 4.21
C ARG A 229 3.42 -2.52 3.39
N LEU A 230 4.01 -1.32 3.31
CA LEU A 230 3.43 -0.17 2.65
C LEU A 230 3.97 -0.04 1.21
N MET A 231 3.08 0.21 0.26
CA MET A 231 3.43 0.74 -1.06
C MET A 231 2.68 2.05 -1.32
N VAL A 232 3.07 2.80 -2.34
CA VAL A 232 2.42 4.05 -2.72
C VAL A 232 1.96 3.99 -4.17
N GLU A 233 0.79 4.55 -4.45
CA GLU A 233 0.24 4.63 -5.80
C GLU A 233 -0.58 5.90 -5.98
N THR A 234 -0.85 6.29 -7.22
CA THR A 234 -1.75 7.41 -7.50
C THR A 234 -3.17 7.01 -7.84
N ASP A 235 -3.36 5.80 -8.38
CA ASP A 235 -4.60 5.38 -9.05
C ASP A 235 -5.01 6.39 -10.16
N ALA A 236 -4.03 7.10 -10.73
CA ALA A 236 -4.29 8.12 -11.73
C ALA A 236 -5.03 7.51 -12.95
N PRO A 237 -6.05 8.18 -13.50
CA PRO A 237 -6.38 9.60 -13.34
C PRO A 237 -7.27 9.93 -12.13
N TRP A 238 -7.56 8.97 -11.26
CA TRP A 238 -8.45 9.10 -10.11
C TRP A 238 -7.71 9.54 -8.84
N CYS A 239 -8.43 9.58 -7.72
CA CYS A 239 -7.87 9.73 -6.38
C CYS A 239 -6.97 10.96 -6.16
N SER A 240 -7.22 12.08 -6.86
CA SER A 240 -6.58 13.36 -6.52
C SER A 240 -6.86 13.75 -5.06
N MET A 241 -5.83 14.24 -4.36
CA MET A 241 -6.01 14.83 -3.04
C MET A 241 -6.56 16.27 -3.18
N THR A 242 -7.71 16.53 -2.56
CA THR A 242 -8.43 17.80 -2.70
C THR A 242 -8.43 18.59 -1.39
N SER A 243 -8.85 19.85 -1.44
CA SER A 243 -8.99 20.69 -0.24
C SER A 243 -10.04 20.20 0.76
N ALA A 244 -10.95 19.32 0.34
CA ALA A 244 -11.98 18.74 1.20
C ALA A 244 -11.51 17.50 1.96
N HIS A 245 -10.33 16.95 1.64
CA HIS A 245 -9.81 15.74 2.27
C HIS A 245 -9.04 16.07 3.55
N SER A 246 -9.09 15.18 4.55
CA SER A 246 -8.32 15.30 5.79
C SER A 246 -6.81 15.39 5.55
N SER A 247 -6.29 14.80 4.46
CA SER A 247 -4.88 14.93 4.04
C SER A 247 -4.43 16.37 3.80
N ARG A 248 -5.36 17.31 3.60
CA ARG A 248 -5.02 18.70 3.27
C ARG A 248 -4.07 19.34 4.29
N ALA A 249 -4.28 19.10 5.59
CA ALA A 249 -3.43 19.66 6.63
C ALA A 249 -1.97 19.18 6.53
N HIS A 250 -1.75 17.95 6.06
CA HIS A 250 -0.42 17.39 5.85
C HIS A 250 0.21 17.87 4.54
N ILE A 251 -0.59 18.05 3.48
CA ILE A 251 -0.12 18.59 2.20
C ILE A 251 0.33 20.05 2.36
N ASP A 252 -0.27 20.81 3.27
CA ASP A 252 0.10 22.20 3.52
C ASP A 252 1.44 22.37 4.24
N THR A 253 2.03 21.29 4.75
CA THR A 253 3.41 21.30 5.28
C THR A 253 4.47 21.00 4.22
N LEU A 254 4.08 20.66 2.98
CA LEU A 254 5.04 20.43 1.89
C LEU A 254 5.86 21.68 1.60
N PRO A 255 7.20 21.58 1.54
CA PRO A 255 8.05 22.62 1.00
C PRO A 255 7.61 23.06 -0.40
N SER A 256 7.71 24.36 -0.69
CA SER A 256 7.17 24.95 -1.93
C SER A 256 7.74 24.32 -3.20
N ASN A 257 9.02 23.94 -3.19
CA ASN A 257 9.69 23.23 -4.29
C ASN A 257 9.10 21.83 -4.52
N LEU A 258 8.86 21.06 -3.45
CA LEU A 258 8.23 19.74 -3.56
C LEU A 258 6.75 19.84 -3.93
N ARG A 259 6.05 20.87 -3.42
CA ARG A 259 4.66 21.12 -3.78
C ARG A 259 4.50 21.42 -5.27
N ALA A 260 5.37 22.25 -5.84
CA ALA A 260 5.38 22.53 -7.28
C ALA A 260 5.72 21.30 -8.11
N LEU A 261 6.54 20.39 -7.57
CA LEU A 261 6.94 19.15 -8.21
C LEU A 261 5.81 18.11 -8.24
N TYR A 262 5.13 17.89 -7.11
CA TYR A 262 4.09 16.86 -6.98
C TYR A 262 2.70 17.34 -7.38
N PHE A 263 2.42 18.63 -7.25
CA PHE A 263 1.15 19.26 -7.60
C PHE A 263 1.37 20.50 -8.48
N PRO A 264 1.92 20.32 -9.70
CA PRO A 264 2.17 21.43 -10.61
C PRO A 264 0.86 22.17 -10.99
N PRO A 265 0.94 23.44 -11.42
CA PRO A 265 -0.22 24.21 -11.82
C PRO A 265 -1.03 23.55 -12.93
N SER A 266 -2.35 23.46 -12.73
CA SER A 266 -3.28 22.85 -13.70
C SER A 266 -3.90 23.85 -14.67
N CYS A 267 -4.34 23.36 -15.82
CA CYS A 267 -5.16 24.06 -16.80
C CYS A 267 -6.53 23.37 -16.96
N GLN A 268 -7.53 24.08 -17.48
CA GLN A 268 -8.82 23.44 -17.79
C GLN A 268 -8.67 22.56 -19.04
N PRO A 269 -9.38 21.41 -19.14
CA PRO A 269 -9.29 20.55 -20.31
C PRO A 269 -9.58 21.28 -21.63
N ASP A 270 -10.60 22.16 -21.65
CA ASP A 270 -10.99 22.96 -22.83
C ASP A 270 -10.07 24.15 -23.12
N LYS A 271 -9.15 24.47 -22.19
CA LYS A 271 -8.15 25.54 -22.32
C LYS A 271 -6.77 24.98 -22.02
N PHE A 272 -6.47 23.85 -22.67
CA PHE A 272 -5.24 23.11 -22.44
C PHE A 272 -4.02 23.97 -22.74
N VAL A 273 -3.04 23.90 -21.84
CA VAL A 273 -1.74 24.56 -21.98
C VAL A 273 -0.68 23.48 -21.95
N GLU A 274 0.12 23.42 -23.00
CA GLU A 274 1.23 22.49 -23.14
C GLU A 274 2.17 22.53 -21.91
N GLY A 275 2.59 21.35 -21.46
CA GLY A 275 3.42 21.17 -20.27
C GLY A 275 2.66 21.27 -18.93
N ARG A 276 1.42 21.78 -18.87
CA ARG A 276 0.62 21.83 -17.64
C ARG A 276 -0.19 20.55 -17.43
N VAL A 277 -0.50 20.26 -16.17
CA VAL A 277 -1.44 19.19 -15.83
C VAL A 277 -2.88 19.62 -16.11
N VAL A 278 -3.79 18.66 -16.22
CA VAL A 278 -5.21 18.90 -16.51
C VAL A 278 -6.04 18.86 -15.23
N LYS A 279 -6.85 19.89 -15.00
CA LYS A 279 -7.70 19.98 -13.81
C LYS A 279 -8.69 18.80 -13.77
N GLY A 280 -8.70 18.09 -12.64
CA GLY A 280 -9.57 16.92 -12.44
C GLY A 280 -9.00 15.61 -12.99
N ARG A 281 -7.80 15.62 -13.57
CA ARG A 281 -7.04 14.43 -13.96
C ARG A 281 -5.83 14.32 -13.02
N ASN A 282 -5.84 13.32 -12.14
CA ASN A 282 -4.64 13.01 -11.36
C ASN A 282 -3.52 12.48 -12.27
N GLU A 283 -2.28 12.59 -11.83
CA GLU A 283 -1.12 12.13 -12.60
C GLU A 283 -0.10 11.44 -11.68
N PRO A 284 0.76 10.54 -12.21
CA PRO A 284 1.75 9.81 -11.41
C PRO A 284 2.73 10.71 -10.64
N CYS A 285 2.97 11.95 -11.10
CA CYS A 285 3.81 12.91 -10.38
C CYS A 285 3.30 13.23 -8.96
N ALA A 286 2.01 12.97 -8.67
CA ALA A 286 1.42 13.18 -7.35
C ALA A 286 1.88 12.16 -6.29
N VAL A 287 2.55 11.06 -6.66
CA VAL A 287 2.95 9.99 -5.73
C VAL A 287 3.85 10.48 -4.59
N GLY A 288 4.73 11.45 -4.86
CA GLY A 288 5.56 12.04 -3.81
C GLY A 288 4.77 12.81 -2.76
N GLY A 289 3.64 13.41 -3.16
CA GLY A 289 2.71 14.05 -2.22
C GLY A 289 1.95 13.03 -1.35
N ILE A 290 1.63 11.86 -1.90
CA ILE A 290 1.05 10.74 -1.13
C ILE A 290 2.07 10.25 -0.10
N ALA A 291 3.32 10.00 -0.53
CA ALA A 291 4.41 9.61 0.35
C ALA A 291 4.69 10.66 1.45
N TRP A 292 4.55 11.95 1.14
CA TRP A 292 4.67 13.02 2.13
C TRP A 292 3.60 12.95 3.23
N VAL A 293 2.34 12.72 2.86
CA VAL A 293 1.26 12.56 3.84
C VAL A 293 1.56 11.37 4.75
N VAL A 294 2.03 10.24 4.20
CA VAL A 294 2.46 9.09 5.00
C VAL A 294 3.59 9.48 5.96
N ALA A 295 4.64 10.14 5.47
CA ALA A 295 5.80 10.54 6.27
C ALA A 295 5.36 11.43 7.45
N SER A 296 4.50 12.42 7.17
CA SER A 296 3.92 13.30 8.18
C SER A 296 3.08 12.55 9.22
N LEU A 297 2.26 11.57 8.82
CA LEU A 297 1.46 10.78 9.76
C LEU A 297 2.31 9.91 10.69
N LYS A 298 3.43 9.40 10.18
CA LYS A 298 4.32 8.46 10.86
C LYS A 298 5.49 9.13 11.59
N ASN A 299 5.63 10.45 11.47
CA ASN A 299 6.76 11.22 12.00
C ASN A 299 8.11 10.65 11.55
N CYS A 300 8.25 10.39 10.25
CA CYS A 300 9.52 9.98 9.63
C CYS A 300 9.84 10.88 8.42
N GLU A 301 11.03 10.72 7.86
CA GLU A 301 11.41 11.51 6.69
C GLU A 301 10.76 10.96 5.41
N LEU A 302 10.61 11.81 4.38
CA LEU A 302 10.09 11.39 3.07
C LEU A 302 10.92 10.25 2.47
N ILE A 303 12.24 10.28 2.70
CA ILE A 303 13.16 9.25 2.21
C ILE A 303 12.89 7.88 2.84
N ASP A 304 12.43 7.81 4.09
CA ASP A 304 12.13 6.54 4.75
C ASP A 304 10.91 5.86 4.10
N VAL A 305 9.88 6.65 3.78
CA VAL A 305 8.69 6.14 3.07
C VAL A 305 9.04 5.74 1.64
N SER A 306 9.82 6.59 0.94
CA SER A 306 10.29 6.32 -0.42
C SER A 306 11.08 5.02 -0.49
N ARG A 307 12.06 4.85 0.42
CA ARG A 307 12.87 3.63 0.53
C ARG A 307 12.02 2.40 0.83
N ALA A 308 11.14 2.48 1.84
CA ALA A 308 10.30 1.36 2.23
C ALA A 308 9.37 0.93 1.09
N ALA A 309 8.66 1.89 0.47
CA ALA A 309 7.78 1.61 -0.65
C ALA A 309 8.55 1.01 -1.84
N TRP A 310 9.69 1.60 -2.22
CA TRP A 310 10.54 1.07 -3.30
C TRP A 310 10.95 -0.37 -3.03
N ASN A 311 11.51 -0.65 -1.86
CA ASN A 311 12.05 -1.97 -1.53
C ASN A 311 10.94 -3.03 -1.49
N ASN A 312 9.80 -2.70 -0.86
CA ASN A 312 8.65 -3.59 -0.82
C ASN A 312 8.14 -3.92 -2.23
N THR A 313 8.05 -2.92 -3.11
CA THR A 313 7.58 -3.11 -4.49
C THR A 313 8.56 -3.96 -5.30
N VAL A 314 9.86 -3.67 -5.24
CA VAL A 314 10.89 -4.43 -5.97
C VAL A 314 10.91 -5.89 -5.54
N GLU A 315 10.83 -6.16 -4.24
CA GLU A 315 10.83 -7.52 -3.67
C GLU A 315 9.55 -8.30 -4.01
N MET A 316 8.38 -7.67 -3.86
CA MET A 316 7.09 -8.31 -4.14
C MET A 316 6.99 -8.75 -5.60
N TYR A 317 7.28 -7.83 -6.54
CA TYR A 317 7.06 -8.03 -7.97
C TYR A 317 8.29 -8.54 -8.73
N ASP A 318 9.37 -8.89 -8.03
CA ASP A 318 10.57 -9.50 -8.62
C ASP A 318 11.26 -8.63 -9.69
N LEU A 319 11.36 -7.33 -9.38
CA LEU A 319 11.88 -6.32 -10.30
C LEU A 319 13.41 -6.24 -10.20
N HIS A 320 14.10 -7.36 -10.50
CA HIS A 320 15.56 -7.51 -10.41
C HIS A 320 16.35 -6.41 -11.12
N GLU A 321 15.81 -5.90 -12.22
CA GLU A 321 16.36 -4.80 -13.00
C GLU A 321 16.43 -3.46 -12.23
N LEU A 322 15.68 -3.33 -11.13
CA LEU A 322 15.64 -2.16 -10.26
C LEU A 322 16.43 -2.38 -8.94
N MET A 323 17.06 -3.53 -8.75
CA MET A 323 17.87 -3.87 -7.56
C MET A 323 19.27 -3.26 -7.66
N ASP A 324 19.38 -1.93 -7.49
CA ASP A 324 20.65 -1.22 -7.49
C ASP A 324 21.41 -1.32 -6.15
N ASP A 325 22.58 -0.68 -6.06
CA ASP A 325 23.44 -0.73 -4.87
C ASP A 325 22.82 -0.04 -3.65
N GLU A 326 21.87 0.87 -3.84
CA GLU A 326 21.08 1.43 -2.75
C GLU A 326 20.10 0.37 -2.21
N TYR A 327 19.31 -0.26 -3.09
CA TYR A 327 18.43 -1.37 -2.70
C TYR A 327 19.18 -2.48 -1.97
N ARG A 328 20.31 -2.96 -2.51
CA ARG A 328 21.08 -4.05 -1.91
C ARG A 328 21.59 -3.71 -0.51
N ARG A 329 22.02 -2.46 -0.28
CA ARG A 329 22.44 -1.99 1.05
C ARG A 329 21.28 -1.94 2.02
N ASP A 330 20.11 -1.46 1.57
CA ASP A 330 18.94 -1.34 2.42
C ASP A 330 18.41 -2.71 2.85
N ILE A 331 18.35 -3.69 1.93
CA ILE A 331 17.95 -5.06 2.25
C ILE A 331 18.97 -5.72 3.18
N ALA A 332 20.27 -5.58 2.92
CA ALA A 332 21.32 -6.10 3.80
C ALA A 332 21.23 -5.50 5.22
N ALA A 333 20.92 -4.21 5.34
CA ALA A 333 20.75 -3.55 6.64
C ALA A 333 19.46 -3.99 7.37
N ARG A 334 18.37 -4.24 6.64
CA ARG A 334 17.10 -4.76 7.18
C ARG A 334 17.27 -6.19 7.71
N ASP A 335 17.98 -7.03 6.95
CA ASP A 335 18.13 -8.46 7.22
C ASP A 335 19.37 -8.78 8.05
N ALA A 336 20.19 -7.77 8.39
CA ALA A 336 21.33 -7.92 9.27
C ALA A 336 20.89 -8.51 10.62
N PRO A 337 21.64 -9.50 11.17
CA PRO A 337 21.41 -9.96 12.53
C PRO A 337 21.41 -8.76 13.47
N ASN A 338 20.38 -8.68 14.32
CA ASN A 338 20.26 -7.60 15.28
C ASN A 338 21.24 -7.87 16.44
N ASP A 339 22.54 -7.73 16.19
CA ASP A 339 23.63 -7.85 17.17
C ASP A 339 23.67 -6.63 18.11
N LYS A 340 22.49 -6.20 18.58
CA LYS A 340 22.47 -5.39 19.80
C LYS A 340 22.85 -6.34 20.93
N PRO A 341 23.95 -6.09 21.67
CA PRO A 341 24.25 -6.89 22.83
C PRO A 341 23.04 -6.81 23.77
N VAL A 342 22.42 -7.96 24.02
CA VAL A 342 21.62 -8.13 25.23
C VAL A 342 22.62 -7.91 26.36
N GLU A 343 22.41 -6.88 27.18
CA GLU A 343 23.14 -6.74 28.44
C GLU A 343 22.78 -7.94 29.31
N THR A 344 23.53 -9.02 29.15
CA THR A 344 23.51 -10.15 30.06
C THR A 344 24.27 -9.71 31.30
N ASN A 345 23.55 -9.30 32.35
CA ASN A 345 24.11 -9.32 33.69
C ASN A 345 24.58 -10.75 33.96
N GLY A 346 25.90 -10.88 34.06
CA GLY A 346 26.59 -12.16 34.02
C GLY A 346 26.20 -13.07 35.17
N VAL A 347 26.05 -14.36 34.85
CA VAL A 347 26.42 -15.45 35.75
C VAL A 347 27.16 -16.50 34.93
N VAL A 348 28.26 -16.96 35.51
CA VAL A 348 29.29 -17.82 34.93
C VAL A 348 28.78 -19.25 34.66
N VAL A 349 29.35 -19.79 33.59
CA VAL A 349 29.22 -21.11 32.95
C VAL A 349 29.21 -22.32 33.89
N GLY A 350 28.38 -23.32 33.54
CA GLY A 350 28.66 -24.73 33.82
C GLY A 350 27.51 -25.70 33.46
N GLY A 351 27.71 -26.52 32.42
CA GLY A 351 27.00 -27.81 32.28
C GLY A 351 26.11 -27.97 31.04
N THR A 352 26.51 -28.88 30.15
CA THR A 352 25.74 -29.48 29.05
C THR A 352 24.45 -30.17 29.54
N VAL A 353 23.36 -30.13 28.74
CA VAL A 353 22.44 -31.24 28.38
C VAL A 353 21.33 -30.73 27.44
N GLU A 354 20.95 -31.56 26.48
CA GLU A 354 19.87 -31.42 25.49
C GLU A 354 18.47 -31.20 26.11
N GLY A 355 17.59 -30.42 25.45
CA GLY A 355 16.15 -30.42 25.80
C GLY A 355 15.30 -29.26 25.23
N LYS A 356 14.35 -29.63 24.36
CA LYS A 356 13.06 -28.99 23.98
C LYS A 356 12.75 -27.56 24.49
N GLU A 357 12.49 -26.64 23.56
CA GLU A 357 11.90 -25.32 23.85
C GLU A 357 10.40 -25.43 24.16
N GLU A 358 10.02 -25.18 25.41
CA GLU A 358 8.69 -24.72 25.82
C GLU A 358 8.69 -23.18 25.86
N ALA A 359 7.63 -22.57 25.32
CA ALA A 359 7.46 -21.12 25.33
C ALA A 359 7.26 -20.61 26.77
N ALA A 360 8.19 -19.78 27.24
CA ALA A 360 8.14 -19.20 28.58
C ALA A 360 6.97 -18.22 28.75
N GLU A 361 6.11 -18.48 29.73
CA GLU A 361 5.08 -17.56 30.21
C GLU A 361 5.72 -16.30 30.80
N VAL A 362 5.37 -15.11 30.28
CA VAL A 362 5.86 -13.82 30.79
C VAL A 362 5.34 -13.60 32.21
N ASP A 363 6.26 -13.34 33.16
CA ASP A 363 5.96 -13.10 34.57
C ASP A 363 4.83 -12.05 34.73
N PRO A 364 3.70 -12.40 35.39
CA PRO A 364 2.60 -11.48 35.67
C PRO A 364 3.04 -10.15 36.30
N LYS A 365 4.13 -10.16 37.08
CA LYS A 365 4.71 -8.97 37.70
C LYS A 365 5.34 -8.03 36.66
N GLU A 366 6.14 -8.56 35.74
CA GLU A 366 6.73 -7.78 34.64
C GLU A 366 5.64 -7.17 33.74
N LYS A 367 4.58 -7.94 33.48
CA LYS A 367 3.42 -7.44 32.72
C LYS A 367 2.75 -6.25 33.42
N LYS A 368 2.64 -6.29 34.76
CA LYS A 368 2.05 -5.21 35.57
C LYS A 368 2.96 -3.98 35.64
N ILE A 369 4.27 -4.16 35.79
CA ILE A 369 5.28 -3.09 35.75
C ILE A 369 5.24 -2.38 34.39
N ARG A 370 5.21 -3.14 33.28
CA ARG A 370 5.12 -2.59 31.91
C ARG A 370 3.84 -1.79 31.69
N ALA A 371 2.72 -2.25 32.24
CA ALA A 371 1.44 -1.54 32.16
C ALA A 371 1.46 -0.21 32.94
N LEU A 372 2.10 -0.18 34.11
CA LEU A 372 2.25 1.04 34.92
C LEU A 372 3.18 2.06 34.24
N LYS A 373 4.33 1.64 33.73
CA LYS A 373 5.26 2.51 32.98
C LYS A 373 4.59 3.16 31.77
N LYS A 374 3.75 2.41 31.04
CA LYS A 374 2.97 2.94 29.91
C LYS A 374 1.94 4.00 30.34
N LYS A 375 1.29 3.84 31.50
CA LYS A 375 0.36 4.85 32.04
C LYS A 375 1.08 6.12 32.46
N LEU A 376 2.24 6.00 33.09
CA LEU A 376 3.06 7.15 33.50
C LEU A 376 3.58 7.94 32.29
N GLN A 377 4.04 7.25 31.25
CA GLN A 377 4.46 7.91 30.00
C GLN A 377 3.30 8.69 29.33
N ALA A 378 2.07 8.16 29.38
CA ALA A 378 0.90 8.88 28.88
C ALA A 378 0.57 10.12 29.71
N ILE A 379 0.82 10.10 31.04
CA ILE A 379 0.64 11.25 31.92
C ILE A 379 1.69 12.34 31.62
N GLU A 380 2.94 11.96 31.38
CA GLU A 380 4.01 12.89 31.01
C GLU A 380 3.69 13.65 29.71
N GLN A 381 3.14 12.95 28.71
CA GLN A 381 2.66 13.58 27.47
C GLN A 381 1.49 14.54 27.70
N LEU A 382 0.58 14.22 28.63
CA LEU A 382 -0.54 15.11 28.98
C LEU A 382 -0.06 16.37 29.71
N LYS A 383 0.94 16.24 30.61
CA LYS A 383 1.57 17.39 31.27
C LYS A 383 2.28 18.30 30.27
N ALA A 384 3.07 17.74 29.36
CA ALA A 384 3.75 18.51 28.31
C ALA A 384 2.78 19.28 27.40
N ARG A 385 1.59 18.74 27.16
CA ARG A 385 0.51 19.44 26.44
C ARG A 385 -0.12 20.56 27.26
N LYS A 386 -0.37 20.32 28.56
CA LYS A 386 -0.87 21.33 29.49
C LYS A 386 0.09 22.53 29.59
N ASP A 387 1.39 22.27 29.65
CA ASP A 387 2.43 23.30 29.74
C ASP A 387 2.54 24.14 28.46
N LYS A 388 2.14 23.59 27.32
CA LYS A 388 2.02 24.29 26.03
C LYS A 388 0.72 25.08 25.89
N GLY A 389 -0.15 25.08 26.90
CA GLY A 389 -1.41 25.81 26.91
C GLY A 389 -2.59 25.06 26.27
N ASP A 390 -2.46 23.76 25.97
CA ASP A 390 -3.57 22.95 25.46
C ASP A 390 -4.68 22.84 26.50
N LYS A 391 -5.94 23.01 26.08
CA LYS A 391 -7.11 22.67 26.92
C LYS A 391 -7.23 21.14 27.03
N LEU A 392 -7.08 20.62 28.24
CA LEU A 392 -7.30 19.20 28.55
C LEU A 392 -8.73 18.95 29.03
N GLU A 393 -9.29 17.81 28.64
CA GLU A 393 -10.59 17.34 29.13
C GLU A 393 -10.51 16.91 30.61
N ALA A 394 -11.65 16.92 31.33
CA ALA A 394 -11.72 16.53 32.74
C ALA A 394 -11.14 15.12 33.00
N THR A 395 -11.35 14.18 32.08
CA THR A 395 -10.82 12.81 32.14
C THR A 395 -9.30 12.74 31.99
N GLN A 396 -8.69 13.70 31.29
CA GLN A 396 -7.24 13.80 31.13
C GLN A 396 -6.59 14.44 32.35
N LEU A 397 -7.24 15.47 32.92
CA LEU A 397 -6.81 16.08 34.19
C LEU A 397 -6.86 15.06 35.34
N GLN A 398 -7.88 14.21 35.40
CA GLN A 398 -7.98 13.14 36.38
C GLN A 398 -6.83 12.12 36.28
N LYS A 399 -6.37 11.81 35.06
CA LYS A 399 -5.19 10.94 34.86
C LYS A 399 -3.91 11.57 35.38
N ILE A 400 -3.72 12.88 35.20
CA ILE A 400 -2.57 13.61 35.75
C ILE A 400 -2.59 13.54 37.29
N LEU A 401 -3.77 13.67 37.91
CA LEU A 401 -3.92 13.58 39.37
C LEU A 401 -3.60 12.18 39.92
N SER A 402 -3.73 11.11 39.13
CA SER A 402 -3.41 9.73 39.58
C SER A 402 -1.93 9.35 39.52
N GLU A 403 -1.05 10.25 39.06
CA GLU A 403 0.37 9.95 38.84
C GLU A 403 1.10 9.51 40.11
N ALA A 404 0.88 10.20 41.24
CA ALA A 404 1.53 9.89 42.50
C ALA A 404 1.19 8.47 43.00
N ASP A 405 -0.06 8.04 42.81
CA ASP A 405 -0.50 6.69 43.17
C ASP A 405 0.09 5.62 42.25
N LEU A 406 0.22 5.92 40.95
CA LEU A 406 0.84 5.02 39.98
C LEU A 406 2.35 4.87 40.23
N LEU A 407 3.05 5.94 40.62
CA LEU A 407 4.46 5.89 41.01
C LEU A 407 4.66 5.03 42.26
N LYS A 408 3.83 5.20 43.29
CA LYS A 408 3.86 4.33 44.49
C LYS A 408 3.60 2.86 44.17
N GLN A 409 2.65 2.57 43.28
CA GLN A 409 2.37 1.19 42.83
C GLN A 409 3.55 0.60 42.06
N LEU A 410 4.22 1.41 41.22
CA LEU A 410 5.39 0.98 40.47
C LEU A 410 6.56 0.69 41.41
N GLU A 411 6.84 1.59 42.34
CA GLU A 411 7.92 1.46 43.32
C GLU A 411 7.71 0.24 44.23
N SER A 412 6.48 0.00 44.69
CA SER A 412 6.14 -1.22 45.45
C SER A 412 6.33 -2.52 44.65
N LEU A 413 6.07 -2.50 43.34
CA LEU A 413 6.25 -3.67 42.48
C LEU A 413 7.71 -3.89 42.08
N GLU A 414 8.53 -2.85 42.05
CA GLU A 414 9.97 -2.93 41.81
C GLU A 414 10.76 -3.33 43.07
N GLN A 415 10.18 -3.13 44.27
CA GLN A 415 10.76 -3.51 45.57
C GLN A 415 10.27 -4.87 46.13
N SER A 416 9.08 -5.33 45.74
CA SER A 416 8.68 -6.74 45.89
C SER A 416 9.36 -7.59 44.83
#